data_AF-A0A543A680-F1
#
_entry.id   AF-A0A543A680-F1
#
_cell.length_a   1.000
_cell.length_b   1.000
_cell.length_c   1.000
_cell.angle_alpha   90.00
_cell.angle_beta   90.00
_cell.angle_gamma   90.00
#
_symmetry.space_group_name_H-M   'P 1'
#
loop_
_entity.id
_entity.type
_entity.pdbx_description
1 polymer ?
#
loop_
_entity_poly.entity_id
_entity_poly.type
_entity_poly.pdbx_seq_one_letter_code
_entity_poly.pdbx_strand_id
1 'polypeptide(L)'
;MPDPREGVTPDGLIVTGARRDRVPSAYEPVLAYVLGRVPPEVSVHVYGSVANGTATVPGSDVDLLTIGLPAADAAALGADASAAFAEVCRGVEIAAVTADDYGGEGDEAYGNRVFLRHYCVRLAGPDVGADLPGFPADARAARGFNGDIARAVDRWRAALGRDPASDLSRRIARKPLLAVAGLVSVHDGTWTTDRSAAASRWGEIEPTLADDLARLETLREHGGTTAEETAALLGEGGVIEQISARFAADIGLWGS
;
A
#
# COMPACT_ATOMS: atom_id res chain seq x y z
N MET A 1 -0.51 -17.73 0.23
CA MET A 1 0.59 -18.02 -0.71
C MET A 1 1.12 -16.68 -1.15
N PRO A 2 2.45 -16.47 -1.16
CA PRO A 2 3.03 -15.22 -1.68
C PRO A 2 2.45 -14.93 -3.06
N ASP A 3 2.23 -13.65 -3.39
CA ASP A 3 1.82 -13.27 -4.75
C ASP A 3 2.83 -13.87 -5.74
N PRO A 4 2.44 -14.86 -6.56
CA PRO A 4 3.38 -15.61 -7.39
C PRO A 4 3.99 -14.74 -8.50
N ARG A 5 3.55 -13.48 -8.62
CA ARG A 5 3.99 -12.53 -9.62
C ARG A 5 4.88 -11.45 -9.05
N GLU A 6 5.03 -11.39 -7.73
CA GLU A 6 6.04 -10.56 -7.08
C GLU A 6 7.35 -11.33 -6.96
N GLY A 7 8.46 -10.59 -7.06
CA GLY A 7 9.78 -11.15 -6.85
C GLY A 7 10.87 -10.28 -7.45
N VAL A 8 11.99 -10.93 -7.75
CA VAL A 8 13.22 -10.26 -8.18
C VAL A 8 13.71 -10.86 -9.49
N THR A 9 14.09 -10.03 -10.45
CA THR A 9 14.76 -10.47 -11.68
C THR A 9 16.16 -11.02 -11.38
N PRO A 10 16.81 -11.74 -12.32
CA PRO A 10 18.22 -12.11 -12.18
C PRO A 10 19.16 -10.92 -11.95
N ASP A 11 18.79 -9.73 -12.42
CA ASP A 11 19.56 -8.49 -12.26
C ASP A 11 19.22 -7.72 -10.97
N GLY A 12 18.43 -8.31 -10.06
CA GLY A 12 18.11 -7.70 -8.76
C GLY A 12 16.97 -6.68 -8.79
N LEU A 13 16.17 -6.63 -9.87
CA LEU A 13 15.09 -5.64 -10.01
C LEU A 13 13.75 -6.18 -9.54
N ILE A 14 12.92 -5.30 -8.98
CA ILE A 14 11.54 -5.60 -8.59
C ILE A 14 10.73 -6.05 -9.81
N VAL A 15 9.91 -7.10 -9.63
CA VAL A 15 8.89 -7.58 -10.55
C VAL A 15 7.57 -7.71 -9.81
N THR A 16 6.45 -7.43 -10.48
CA THR A 16 5.11 -7.52 -9.89
C THR A 16 4.05 -8.09 -10.85
N GLY A 17 2.84 -8.24 -10.31
CA GLY A 17 1.64 -8.62 -11.02
C GLY A 17 1.00 -7.56 -11.92
N ALA A 18 1.31 -6.28 -11.74
CA ALA A 18 0.47 -5.18 -12.23
C ALA A 18 0.58 -5.01 -13.76
N ARG A 19 -0.49 -5.32 -14.50
CA ARG A 19 -0.51 -5.18 -15.98
C ARG A 19 -1.90 -4.88 -16.53
N ARG A 20 -1.96 -4.11 -17.62
CA ARG A 20 -3.23 -3.72 -18.27
C ARG A 20 -4.07 -4.89 -18.76
N ASP A 21 -3.42 -5.92 -19.30
CA ASP A 21 -4.07 -7.13 -19.81
C ASP A 21 -4.57 -8.07 -18.71
N ARG A 22 -4.24 -7.80 -17.44
CA ARG A 22 -4.72 -8.56 -16.27
C ARG A 22 -5.91 -7.92 -15.59
N VAL A 23 -6.23 -6.66 -15.91
CA VAL A 23 -7.41 -5.97 -15.37
C VAL A 23 -8.66 -6.76 -15.79
N PRO A 24 -9.45 -7.30 -14.85
CA PRO A 24 -10.61 -8.10 -15.20
C PRO A 24 -11.67 -7.25 -15.89
N SER A 25 -12.28 -7.77 -16.96
CA SER A 25 -13.27 -7.05 -17.77
C SER A 25 -14.48 -6.55 -16.97
N ALA A 26 -14.80 -7.19 -15.84
CA ALA A 26 -15.86 -6.78 -14.94
C ALA A 26 -15.66 -5.39 -14.34
N TYR A 27 -14.42 -4.92 -14.19
CA TYR A 27 -14.10 -3.60 -13.63
C TYR A 27 -13.98 -2.49 -14.70
N GLU A 28 -13.94 -2.84 -15.99
CA GLU A 28 -13.83 -1.86 -17.08
C GLU A 28 -14.93 -0.78 -17.06
N PRO A 29 -16.20 -1.08 -16.73
CA PRO A 29 -17.22 -0.04 -16.59
C PRO A 29 -16.90 0.99 -15.49
N VAL A 30 -16.32 0.54 -14.38
CA VAL A 30 -15.89 1.43 -13.28
C VAL A 30 -14.77 2.35 -13.74
N LEU A 31 -13.76 1.78 -14.42
CA LEU A 31 -12.64 2.54 -14.97
C LEU A 31 -13.13 3.56 -16.00
N ALA A 32 -13.98 3.15 -16.94
CA ALA A 32 -14.56 4.02 -17.96
C ALA A 32 -15.38 5.17 -17.35
N TYR A 33 -16.11 4.91 -16.26
CA TYR A 33 -16.87 5.93 -15.55
C TYR A 33 -15.97 7.03 -14.98
N VAL A 34 -14.87 6.65 -14.35
CA VAL A 34 -13.87 7.59 -13.80
C VAL A 34 -13.17 8.34 -14.93
N LEU A 35 -12.67 7.61 -15.94
CA LEU A 35 -11.96 8.21 -17.07
C LEU A 35 -12.81 9.21 -17.86
N GLY A 36 -14.12 8.99 -17.96
CA GLY A 36 -15.04 9.93 -18.62
C GLY A 36 -15.30 11.24 -17.85
N ARG A 37 -14.79 11.38 -16.62
CA ARG A 37 -15.01 12.53 -15.73
C ARG A 37 -13.72 13.21 -15.29
N VAL A 38 -12.57 12.67 -15.69
CA VAL A 38 -11.25 13.23 -15.37
C VAL A 38 -10.75 14.05 -16.57
N PRO A 39 -10.19 15.26 -16.35
CA PRO A 39 -9.60 16.05 -17.43
C PRO A 39 -8.44 15.31 -18.13
N PRO A 40 -8.24 15.50 -19.45
CA PRO A 40 -7.23 14.76 -20.22
C PRO A 40 -5.77 15.03 -19.79
N GLU A 41 -5.50 16.13 -19.10
CA GLU A 41 -4.20 16.49 -18.53
C GLU A 41 -3.87 15.72 -17.25
N VAL A 42 -4.86 15.09 -16.60
CA VAL A 42 -4.65 14.29 -15.40
C VAL A 42 -4.22 12.88 -15.80
N SER A 43 -3.12 12.42 -15.22
CA SER A 43 -2.69 11.03 -15.39
C SER A 43 -3.50 10.13 -14.47
N VAL A 44 -4.07 9.04 -14.99
CA VAL A 44 -4.89 8.10 -14.24
C VAL A 44 -4.28 6.71 -14.32
N HIS A 45 -4.10 6.08 -13.17
CA HIS A 45 -3.57 4.72 -13.06
C HIS A 45 -4.50 3.87 -12.20
N VAL A 46 -4.54 2.56 -12.49
CA VAL A 46 -5.11 1.55 -11.60
C VAL A 46 -3.97 0.80 -10.91
N TYR A 47 -4.15 0.44 -9.65
CA TYR A 47 -3.21 -0.40 -8.91
C TYR A 47 -3.95 -1.44 -8.06
N GLY A 48 -3.22 -2.12 -7.19
CA GLY A 48 -3.80 -3.08 -6.26
C GLY A 48 -4.38 -4.33 -6.93
N SER A 49 -5.39 -4.92 -6.30
CA SER A 49 -5.93 -6.22 -6.73
C SER A 49 -6.51 -6.20 -8.15
N VAL A 50 -7.03 -5.06 -8.61
CA VAL A 50 -7.57 -4.90 -9.97
C VAL A 50 -6.44 -4.92 -10.99
N ALA A 51 -5.37 -4.15 -10.78
CA ALA A 51 -4.20 -4.15 -11.66
C ALA A 51 -3.47 -5.50 -11.69
N ASN A 52 -3.50 -6.23 -10.56
CA ASN A 52 -2.90 -7.55 -10.44
C ASN A 52 -3.79 -8.68 -10.99
N GLY A 53 -5.06 -8.41 -11.33
CA GLY A 53 -6.01 -9.42 -11.80
C GLY A 53 -6.40 -10.45 -10.73
N THR A 54 -6.38 -10.04 -9.46
CA THR A 54 -6.78 -10.87 -8.30
C THR A 54 -8.05 -10.35 -7.62
N ALA A 55 -8.59 -9.23 -8.10
CA ALA A 55 -9.84 -8.65 -7.60
C ALA A 55 -11.03 -9.60 -7.83
N THR A 56 -11.95 -9.60 -6.86
CA THR A 56 -13.17 -10.42 -6.86
C THR A 56 -14.41 -9.54 -6.75
N VAL A 57 -15.43 -9.85 -7.53
CA VAL A 57 -16.71 -9.12 -7.51
C VAL A 57 -17.63 -9.73 -6.44
N PRO A 58 -18.29 -8.93 -5.59
CA PRO A 58 -18.09 -7.49 -5.33
C PRO A 58 -17.06 -7.23 -4.20
N GLY A 59 -16.29 -8.25 -3.78
CA GLY A 59 -15.49 -8.22 -2.55
C GLY A 59 -14.22 -7.35 -2.57
N SER A 60 -13.79 -6.84 -3.73
CA SER A 60 -12.58 -6.03 -3.87
C SER A 60 -12.89 -4.55 -4.11
N ASP A 61 -12.00 -3.70 -3.60
CA ASP A 61 -11.97 -2.26 -3.93
C ASP A 61 -11.33 -2.05 -5.31
N VAL A 62 -11.68 -0.94 -5.95
CA VAL A 62 -11.00 -0.42 -7.14
C VAL A 62 -10.11 0.74 -6.71
N ASP A 63 -8.81 0.50 -6.67
CA ASP A 63 -7.83 1.48 -6.25
C ASP A 63 -7.24 2.22 -7.46
N LEU A 64 -7.43 3.54 -7.50
CA LEU A 64 -6.95 4.43 -8.55
C LEU A 64 -6.00 5.48 -7.98
N LEU A 65 -5.05 5.89 -8.82
CA LEU A 65 -4.11 6.97 -8.54
C LEU A 65 -4.24 8.02 -9.64
N THR A 66 -4.43 9.27 -9.24
CA THR A 66 -4.50 10.43 -10.12
C THR A 66 -3.33 11.37 -9.86
N ILE A 67 -2.67 11.81 -10.94
CA ILE A 67 -1.60 12.80 -10.87
C ILE A 67 -2.12 14.09 -11.50
N GLY A 68 -2.29 15.13 -10.69
CA GLY A 68 -2.78 16.45 -11.11
C GLY A 68 -4.29 16.69 -10.89
N LEU A 69 -5.03 15.72 -10.36
CA LEU A 69 -6.41 15.94 -9.92
C LEU A 69 -6.43 16.47 -8.47
N PRO A 70 -7.17 17.53 -8.14
CA PRO A 70 -7.31 17.97 -6.76
C PRO A 70 -7.91 16.89 -5.85
N ALA A 71 -7.42 16.78 -4.62
CA ALA A 71 -7.84 15.73 -3.69
C ALA A 71 -9.35 15.75 -3.37
N ALA A 72 -9.97 16.94 -3.32
CA ALA A 72 -11.41 17.06 -3.12
C ALA A 72 -12.21 16.48 -4.29
N ASP A 73 -11.75 16.72 -5.52
CA ASP A 73 -12.40 16.21 -6.74
C ASP A 73 -12.22 14.70 -6.86
N ALA A 74 -11.02 14.19 -6.55
CA ALA A 74 -10.73 12.76 -6.50
C ALA A 74 -11.64 12.04 -5.48
N ALA A 75 -11.79 12.60 -4.28
CA ALA A 75 -12.63 12.04 -3.23
C ALA A 75 -14.13 12.04 -3.63
N ALA A 76 -14.62 13.14 -4.21
CA ALA A 76 -15.99 13.23 -4.69
C ALA A 76 -16.26 12.20 -5.81
N LEU A 77 -15.36 12.11 -6.78
CA LEU A 77 -15.49 11.15 -7.88
C LEU A 77 -15.41 9.69 -7.41
N GLY A 78 -14.55 9.39 -6.43
CA GLY A 78 -14.49 8.06 -5.80
C GLY A 78 -15.78 7.69 -5.08
N ALA A 79 -16.39 8.63 -4.35
CA ALA A 79 -17.68 8.42 -3.70
C ALA A 79 -18.81 8.17 -4.72
N ASP A 80 -18.88 8.98 -5.78
CA ASP A 80 -19.87 8.82 -6.86
C ASP A 80 -19.71 7.47 -7.57
N ALA A 81 -18.47 7.07 -7.91
CA ALA A 81 -18.19 5.79 -8.53
C ALA A 81 -18.50 4.61 -7.60
N SER A 82 -18.18 4.73 -6.31
CA SER A 82 -18.53 3.71 -5.30
C SER A 82 -20.04 3.50 -5.23
N ALA A 83 -20.83 4.58 -5.23
CA ALA A 83 -22.28 4.50 -5.22
C ALA A 83 -22.84 3.90 -6.53
N ALA A 84 -22.28 4.28 -7.67
CA ALA A 84 -22.73 3.81 -8.99
C ALA A 84 -22.42 2.33 -9.26
N PHE A 85 -21.38 1.78 -8.62
CA PHE A 85 -20.86 0.42 -8.90
C PHE A 85 -20.77 -0.48 -7.66
N ALA A 86 -21.63 -0.26 -6.66
CA ALA A 86 -21.67 -1.06 -5.43
C ALA A 86 -21.93 -2.57 -5.66
N GLU A 87 -22.49 -2.94 -6.82
CA GLU A 87 -22.69 -4.35 -7.22
C GLU A 87 -21.43 -4.98 -7.83
N VAL A 88 -20.43 -4.18 -8.23
CA VAL A 88 -19.21 -4.61 -8.90
C VAL A 88 -18.01 -4.61 -7.95
N CYS A 89 -17.94 -3.62 -7.06
CA CYS A 89 -16.83 -3.44 -6.13
C CYS A 89 -17.33 -2.99 -4.76
N ARG A 90 -16.53 -3.26 -3.72
CA ARG A 90 -16.79 -2.81 -2.35
C ARG A 90 -16.69 -1.28 -2.24
N GLY A 91 -15.81 -0.68 -3.02
CA GLY A 91 -15.63 0.76 -3.12
C GLY A 91 -14.65 1.13 -4.23
N VAL A 92 -14.59 2.42 -4.53
CA VAL A 92 -13.63 3.04 -5.45
C VAL A 92 -12.85 4.08 -4.67
N GLU A 93 -11.56 3.83 -4.47
CA GLU A 93 -10.65 4.76 -3.79
C GLU A 93 -9.77 5.45 -4.83
N ILE A 94 -9.75 6.78 -4.82
CA ILE A 94 -8.94 7.58 -5.76
C ILE A 94 -7.92 8.38 -4.96
N ALA A 95 -6.67 7.93 -4.96
CA ALA A 95 -5.54 8.68 -4.43
C ALA A 95 -5.21 9.86 -5.37
N ALA A 96 -4.98 11.03 -4.80
CA ALA A 96 -4.64 12.25 -5.53
C ALA A 96 -3.25 12.72 -5.15
N VAL A 97 -2.38 12.86 -6.14
CA VAL A 97 -1.00 13.31 -5.98
C VAL A 97 -0.65 14.34 -7.05
N THR A 98 0.49 14.98 -6.89
CA THR A 98 1.06 15.97 -7.80
C THR A 98 2.31 15.42 -8.48
N ALA A 99 2.78 16.08 -9.53
CA ALA A 99 4.04 15.71 -10.16
C ALA A 99 5.24 15.91 -9.22
N ASP A 100 5.15 16.88 -8.30
CA ASP A 100 6.21 17.20 -7.34
C ASP A 100 6.47 16.06 -6.34
N ASP A 101 5.46 15.23 -6.05
CA ASP A 101 5.58 14.05 -5.17
C ASP A 101 6.52 12.97 -5.72
N TYR A 102 6.89 13.07 -7.00
CA TYR A 102 7.84 12.18 -7.68
C TYR A 102 9.22 12.80 -7.90
N GLY A 103 9.39 14.09 -7.57
CA GLY A 103 10.62 14.85 -7.77
C GLY A 103 11.65 14.65 -6.64
N GLY A 104 12.93 14.75 -6.99
CA GLY A 104 14.03 14.78 -6.02
C GLY A 104 14.51 13.42 -5.48
N GLU A 105 15.51 13.47 -4.60
CA GLU A 105 16.24 12.27 -4.12
C GLU A 105 15.74 11.70 -2.78
N GLY A 106 14.75 12.33 -2.15
CA GLY A 106 14.21 11.91 -0.86
C GLY A 106 13.56 10.51 -0.91
N ASP A 107 13.55 9.82 0.24
CA ASP A 107 13.03 8.45 0.34
C ASP A 107 11.55 8.33 -0.08
N GLU A 108 10.72 9.31 0.29
CA GLU A 108 9.29 9.35 -0.10
C GLU A 108 9.13 9.41 -1.63
N ALA A 109 9.81 10.36 -2.28
CA ALA A 109 9.77 10.49 -3.74
C ALA A 109 10.37 9.25 -4.42
N TYR A 110 11.41 8.64 -3.85
CA TYR A 110 11.94 7.36 -4.33
C TYR A 110 10.88 6.26 -4.25
N GLY A 111 10.23 6.08 -3.10
CA GLY A 111 9.14 5.12 -2.90
C GLY A 111 7.98 5.33 -3.86
N ASN A 112 7.57 6.59 -4.08
CA ASN A 112 6.54 6.95 -5.04
C ASN A 112 6.91 6.54 -6.47
N ARG A 113 8.17 6.71 -6.89
CA ARG A 113 8.65 6.24 -8.20
C ARG A 113 8.70 4.72 -8.31
N VAL A 114 9.11 4.01 -7.25
CA VAL A 114 9.05 2.53 -7.20
C VAL A 114 7.59 2.07 -7.35
N PHE A 115 6.67 2.68 -6.60
CA PHE A 115 5.25 2.37 -6.65
C PHE A 115 4.65 2.61 -8.04
N LEU A 116 4.87 3.80 -8.62
CA LEU A 116 4.38 4.15 -9.95
C LEU A 116 4.91 3.20 -11.03
N ARG A 117 6.21 2.89 -10.98
CA ARG A 117 6.85 2.03 -11.98
C ARG A 117 6.34 0.59 -11.94
N HIS A 118 6.15 0.05 -10.75
CA HIS A 118 5.99 -1.39 -10.57
C HIS A 118 4.58 -1.81 -10.17
N TYR A 119 3.77 -0.94 -9.57
CA TYR A 119 2.44 -1.31 -9.05
C TYR A 119 1.29 -0.61 -9.76
N CYS A 120 1.58 0.46 -10.51
CA CYS A 120 0.56 1.23 -11.21
C CYS A 120 0.53 0.88 -12.70
N VAL A 121 -0.67 0.65 -13.21
CA VAL A 121 -0.95 0.50 -14.64
C VAL A 121 -1.61 1.77 -15.14
N ARG A 122 -0.93 2.49 -16.04
CA ARG A 122 -1.49 3.69 -16.65
C ARG A 122 -2.74 3.37 -17.49
N LEU A 123 -3.77 4.17 -17.30
CA LEU A 123 -5.05 4.10 -18.03
C LEU A 123 -5.21 5.27 -19.01
N ALA A 124 -4.88 6.50 -18.60
CA ALA A 124 -5.04 7.70 -19.42
C ALA A 124 -4.12 8.85 -18.96
N GLY A 125 -4.12 9.95 -19.71
CA GLY A 125 -3.39 11.19 -19.40
C GLY A 125 -1.89 11.12 -19.66
N PRO A 126 -1.09 12.12 -19.25
CA PRO A 126 0.36 12.12 -19.43
C PRO A 126 1.03 10.89 -18.81
N ASP A 127 2.10 10.38 -19.42
CA ASP A 127 2.86 9.26 -18.87
C ASP A 127 4.01 9.77 -17.99
N VAL A 128 3.71 9.98 -16.70
CA VAL A 128 4.67 10.45 -15.70
C VAL A 128 5.74 9.39 -15.40
N GLY A 129 5.45 8.12 -15.69
CA GLY A 129 6.34 6.99 -15.43
C GLY A 129 7.17 6.54 -16.63
N ALA A 130 7.02 7.16 -17.80
CA ALA A 130 7.58 6.68 -19.07
C ALA A 130 9.09 6.40 -19.00
N ASP A 131 9.83 7.32 -18.38
CA ASP A 131 11.30 7.28 -18.30
C ASP A 131 11.82 6.65 -17.00
N LEU A 132 10.95 6.12 -16.14
CA LEU A 132 11.38 5.51 -14.89
C LEU A 132 12.13 4.18 -15.17
N PRO A 133 13.33 4.00 -14.59
CA PRO A 133 14.07 2.75 -14.73
C PRO A 133 13.39 1.62 -13.96
N GLY A 134 13.86 0.39 -14.16
CA GLY A 134 13.61 -0.65 -13.17
C GLY A 134 14.29 -0.30 -11.85
N PHE A 135 13.60 -0.54 -10.73
CA PHE A 135 14.13 -0.30 -9.39
C PHE A 135 14.64 -1.59 -8.75
N PRO A 136 15.80 -1.56 -8.05
CA PRO A 136 16.30 -2.69 -7.28
C PRO A 136 15.34 -3.11 -6.18
N ALA A 137 15.28 -4.41 -5.90
CA ALA A 137 14.60 -4.98 -4.75
C ALA A 137 15.52 -4.91 -3.52
N ASP A 138 15.66 -3.72 -2.95
CA ASP A 138 16.63 -3.45 -1.88
C ASP A 138 16.04 -2.67 -0.70
N ALA A 139 16.88 -2.39 0.29
CA ALA A 139 16.51 -1.61 1.47
C ALA A 139 16.09 -0.18 1.13
N ARG A 140 16.58 0.44 0.04
CA ARG A 140 16.15 1.78 -0.37
C ARG A 140 14.71 1.75 -0.86
N ALA A 141 14.32 0.73 -1.63
CA ALA A 141 12.93 0.53 -2.04
C ALA A 141 12.03 0.26 -0.83
N ALA A 142 12.42 -0.65 0.07
CA ALA A 142 11.65 -0.95 1.28
C ALA A 142 11.46 0.30 2.17
N ARG A 143 12.54 1.07 2.38
CA ARG A 143 12.52 2.36 3.09
C ARG A 143 11.61 3.37 2.40
N GLY A 144 11.62 3.43 1.07
CA GLY A 144 10.72 4.32 0.32
C GLY A 144 9.25 4.09 0.65
N PHE A 145 8.83 2.82 0.82
CA PHE A 145 7.44 2.49 1.16
C PHE A 145 7.07 2.72 2.64
N ASN A 146 7.99 2.45 3.58
CA ASN A 146 7.63 2.37 5.01
C ASN A 146 8.57 3.11 5.97
N GLY A 147 9.53 3.90 5.47
CA GLY A 147 10.47 4.63 6.30
C GLY A 147 9.84 5.72 7.17
N ASP A 148 8.57 6.10 6.94
CA ASP A 148 7.79 6.97 7.82
C ASP A 148 7.08 6.23 8.97
N ILE A 149 7.32 4.92 9.15
CA ILE A 149 6.61 4.10 10.14
C ILE A 149 6.66 4.70 11.55
N ALA A 150 7.81 5.20 11.99
CA ALA A 150 7.95 5.85 13.30
C ALA A 150 7.05 7.11 13.41
N ARG A 151 7.01 7.93 12.35
CA ARG A 151 6.11 9.10 12.29
C ARG A 151 4.65 8.68 12.29
N ALA A 152 4.31 7.55 11.66
CA ALA A 152 2.95 7.01 11.68
C ALA A 152 2.54 6.55 13.08
N VAL A 153 3.45 5.91 13.83
CA VAL A 153 3.22 5.53 15.23
C VAL A 153 2.88 6.75 16.09
N ASP A 154 3.65 7.84 15.96
CA ASP A 154 3.38 9.09 16.68
C ASP A 154 2.01 9.67 16.34
N ARG A 155 1.64 9.66 15.05
CA ARG A 155 0.30 10.11 14.59
C ARG A 155 -0.81 9.23 15.15
N TRP A 156 -0.65 7.92 15.20
CA TRP A 156 -1.68 7.02 15.75
C TRP A 156 -1.83 7.18 17.26
N ARG A 157 -0.73 7.34 18.00
CA ARG A 157 -0.77 7.67 19.44
C ARG A 157 -1.53 8.96 19.68
N ALA A 158 -1.30 9.97 18.85
CA ALA A 158 -2.04 11.22 18.92
C ALA A 158 -3.54 11.02 18.62
N ALA A 159 -3.91 10.13 17.70
CA ALA A 159 -5.30 9.86 17.31
C ALA A 159 -6.10 9.03 18.32
N LEU A 160 -5.47 8.41 19.32
CA LEU A 160 -6.16 7.66 20.37
C LEU A 160 -7.22 8.54 21.07
N GLY A 161 -8.44 8.01 21.18
CA GLY A 161 -9.58 8.71 21.77
C GLY A 161 -10.20 9.81 20.90
N ARG A 162 -9.58 10.17 19.76
CA ARG A 162 -10.14 11.11 18.77
C ARG A 162 -10.84 10.38 17.63
N ASP A 163 -10.16 9.38 17.08
CA ASP A 163 -10.66 8.63 15.94
C ASP A 163 -11.42 7.37 16.42
N PRO A 164 -12.39 6.86 15.63
CA PRO A 164 -13.02 5.58 15.93
C PRO A 164 -11.97 4.47 16.05
N ALA A 165 -12.01 3.72 17.17
CA ALA A 165 -11.02 2.68 17.45
C ALA A 165 -10.94 1.61 16.36
N SER A 166 -12.07 1.28 15.72
CA SER A 166 -12.14 0.33 14.61
C SER A 166 -11.39 0.81 13.36
N ASP A 167 -11.44 2.10 13.04
CA ASP A 167 -10.71 2.70 11.91
C ASP A 167 -9.23 2.83 12.22
N LEU A 168 -8.91 3.27 13.44
CA LEU A 168 -7.54 3.43 13.89
C LEU A 168 -6.81 2.08 13.95
N SER A 169 -7.41 1.04 14.52
CA SER A 169 -6.84 -0.30 14.57
C SER A 169 -6.58 -0.90 13.19
N ARG A 170 -7.47 -0.68 12.20
CA ARG A 170 -7.22 -1.10 10.81
C ARG A 170 -6.00 -0.41 10.21
N ARG A 171 -5.82 0.89 10.43
CA ARG A 171 -4.64 1.64 9.94
C ARG A 171 -3.36 1.16 10.64
N ILE A 172 -3.43 0.93 11.95
CA ILE A 172 -2.34 0.36 12.76
C ILE A 172 -2.00 -1.05 12.30
N ALA A 173 -2.94 -1.86 11.84
CA ALA A 173 -2.64 -3.19 11.31
C ALA A 173 -1.98 -3.13 9.92
N ARG A 174 -2.54 -2.33 8.99
CA ARG A 174 -2.14 -2.33 7.58
C ARG A 174 -0.70 -1.89 7.31
N LYS A 175 -0.22 -0.85 7.99
CA LYS A 175 1.08 -0.23 7.68
C LYS A 175 2.28 -1.00 8.26
N PRO A 176 2.29 -1.43 9.54
CA PRO A 176 3.36 -2.27 10.09
C PRO A 176 3.47 -3.61 9.37
N LEU A 177 2.35 -4.23 8.97
CA LEU A 177 2.40 -5.45 8.15
C LEU A 177 3.09 -5.22 6.79
N LEU A 178 2.94 -4.03 6.20
CA LEU A 178 3.69 -3.67 4.99
C LEU A 178 5.19 -3.44 5.30
N ALA A 179 5.50 -2.87 6.46
CA ALA A 179 6.88 -2.73 6.92
C ALA A 179 7.55 -4.11 7.12
N VAL A 180 6.81 -5.08 7.68
CA VAL A 180 7.23 -6.49 7.79
C VAL A 180 7.46 -7.12 6.42
N ALA A 181 6.64 -6.83 5.42
CA ALA A 181 6.91 -7.27 4.03
C ALA A 181 8.22 -6.70 3.47
N GLY A 182 8.55 -5.44 3.81
CA GLY A 182 9.86 -4.85 3.50
C GLY A 182 11.01 -5.58 4.21
N LEU A 183 10.86 -5.90 5.50
CA LEU A 183 11.83 -6.66 6.27
C LEU A 183 12.09 -8.05 5.67
N VAL A 184 11.05 -8.79 5.33
CA VAL A 184 11.16 -10.09 4.64
C VAL A 184 11.84 -9.95 3.29
N SER A 185 11.46 -8.95 2.49
CA SER A 185 12.06 -8.70 1.18
C SER A 185 13.58 -8.53 1.28
N VAL A 186 14.04 -7.68 2.19
CA VAL A 186 15.47 -7.42 2.40
C VAL A 186 16.19 -8.62 3.02
N HIS A 187 15.62 -9.23 4.06
CA HIS A 187 16.22 -10.36 4.77
C HIS A 187 16.41 -11.60 3.87
N ASP A 188 15.37 -11.98 3.13
CA ASP A 188 15.40 -13.18 2.29
C ASP A 188 15.97 -12.90 0.87
N GLY A 189 16.37 -11.65 0.57
CA GLY A 189 16.87 -11.27 -0.76
C GLY A 189 15.83 -11.44 -1.86
N THR A 190 14.57 -11.14 -1.55
CA THR A 190 13.41 -11.27 -2.43
C THR A 190 12.65 -9.95 -2.52
N TRP A 191 11.45 -9.95 -3.10
CA TRP A 191 10.55 -8.81 -3.05
C TRP A 191 9.11 -9.25 -2.89
N THR A 192 8.41 -8.69 -1.91
CA THR A 192 6.98 -8.91 -1.70
C THR A 192 6.31 -7.74 -0.98
N THR A 193 5.03 -7.52 -1.31
CA THR A 193 4.10 -6.68 -0.53
C THR A 193 2.89 -7.46 0.00
N ASP A 194 2.89 -8.79 -0.16
CA ASP A 194 1.94 -9.70 0.46
C ASP A 194 2.17 -9.72 1.98
N ARG A 195 1.32 -8.99 2.68
CA ARG A 195 1.35 -8.83 4.14
C ARG A 195 1.19 -10.15 4.88
N SER A 196 0.29 -11.02 4.43
CA SER A 196 0.00 -12.27 5.12
C SER A 196 1.12 -13.28 4.96
N ALA A 197 1.68 -13.39 3.74
CA ALA A 197 2.86 -14.22 3.50
C ALA A 197 4.07 -13.70 4.28
N ALA A 198 4.28 -12.38 4.29
CA ALA A 198 5.37 -11.76 5.03
C ALA A 198 5.22 -11.90 6.55
N ALA A 199 4.01 -11.73 7.09
CA ALA A 199 3.74 -11.91 8.52
C ALA A 199 4.04 -13.34 8.97
N SER A 200 3.60 -14.34 8.21
CA SER A 200 3.93 -15.75 8.48
C SER A 200 5.43 -15.99 8.43
N ARG A 201 6.11 -15.50 7.38
CA ARG A 201 7.55 -15.70 7.21
C ARG A 201 8.36 -14.99 8.29
N TRP A 202 8.00 -13.76 8.65
CA TRP A 202 8.67 -13.03 9.72
C TRP A 202 8.40 -13.64 11.09
N GLY A 203 7.23 -14.24 11.31
CA GLY A 203 6.96 -15.04 12.51
C GLY A 203 7.85 -16.28 12.63
N GLU A 204 8.33 -16.86 11.52
CA GLU A 204 9.34 -17.92 11.57
C GLU A 204 10.74 -17.39 11.91
N ILE A 205 11.06 -16.17 11.44
CA ILE A 205 12.35 -15.50 11.66
C ILE A 205 12.44 -14.96 13.09
N GLU A 206 11.37 -14.36 13.60
CA GLU A 206 11.23 -13.84 14.97
C GLU A 206 10.01 -14.48 15.66
N PRO A 207 10.14 -15.71 16.18
CA PRO A 207 9.02 -16.45 16.81
C PRO A 207 8.33 -15.73 17.95
N THR A 208 9.02 -14.81 18.64
CA THR A 208 8.43 -14.00 19.71
C THR A 208 7.38 -13.01 19.21
N LEU A 209 7.36 -12.69 17.92
CA LEU A 209 6.38 -11.79 17.29
C LEU A 209 5.25 -12.53 16.57
N ALA A 210 5.33 -13.86 16.43
CA ALA A 210 4.42 -14.63 15.56
C ALA A 210 2.94 -14.45 15.93
N ASP A 211 2.61 -14.54 17.23
CA ASP A 211 1.24 -14.39 17.72
C ASP A 211 0.71 -12.96 17.50
N ASP A 212 1.56 -11.94 17.72
CA ASP A 212 1.17 -10.55 17.50
C ASP A 212 0.98 -10.25 16.00
N LEU A 213 1.82 -10.80 15.12
CA LEU A 213 1.67 -10.67 13.67
C LEU A 213 0.37 -11.32 13.19
N ALA A 214 0.02 -12.51 13.71
CA ALA A 214 -1.25 -13.17 13.42
C ALA A 214 -2.45 -12.35 13.92
N ARG A 215 -2.32 -11.69 15.07
CA ARG A 215 -3.32 -10.76 15.59
C ARG A 215 -3.48 -9.54 14.67
N LEU A 216 -2.39 -8.95 14.18
CA LEU A 216 -2.44 -7.83 13.25
C LEU A 216 -3.10 -8.23 11.92
N GLU A 217 -2.84 -9.42 11.39
CA GLU A 217 -3.53 -9.93 10.19
C GLU A 217 -5.04 -10.05 10.42
N THR A 218 -5.45 -10.62 11.56
CA THR A 218 -6.87 -10.71 11.92
C THR A 218 -7.53 -9.33 11.97
N LEU A 219 -6.86 -8.34 12.58
CA LEU A 219 -7.32 -6.95 12.65
C LEU A 219 -7.36 -6.27 11.28
N ARG A 220 -6.43 -6.58 10.37
CA ARG A 220 -6.40 -6.04 9.01
C ARG A 220 -7.62 -6.50 8.21
N GLU A 221 -7.97 -7.77 8.32
CA GLU A 221 -9.05 -8.40 7.56
C GLU A 221 -10.44 -8.06 8.09
N HIS A 222 -10.62 -8.17 9.41
CA HIS A 222 -11.94 -8.08 10.04
C HIS A 222 -12.19 -6.71 10.70
N GLY A 223 -11.12 -5.96 11.01
CA GLY A 223 -11.19 -4.71 11.78
C GLY A 223 -11.78 -4.90 13.18
N GLY A 224 -12.13 -3.77 13.82
CA GLY A 224 -13.11 -3.76 14.90
C GLY A 224 -12.63 -4.23 16.27
N THR A 225 -11.53 -3.67 16.77
CA THR A 225 -11.10 -3.88 18.17
C THR A 225 -11.55 -2.72 19.06
N THR A 226 -11.53 -2.94 20.37
CA THR A 226 -11.88 -1.92 21.36
C THR A 226 -10.83 -0.79 21.42
N ALA A 227 -11.19 0.34 22.03
CA ALA A 227 -10.24 1.43 22.26
C ALA A 227 -9.06 0.99 23.15
N GLU A 228 -9.30 0.15 24.15
CA GLU A 228 -8.28 -0.39 25.04
C GLU A 228 -7.28 -1.28 24.29
N GLU A 229 -7.78 -2.21 23.46
CA GLU A 229 -6.93 -3.06 22.63
C GLU A 229 -6.15 -2.24 21.59
N THR A 230 -6.77 -1.22 21.00
CA THR A 230 -6.09 -0.31 20.07
C THR A 230 -4.95 0.44 20.76
N ALA A 231 -5.17 0.91 21.99
CA ALA A 231 -4.14 1.57 22.78
C ALA A 231 -3.01 0.60 23.16
N ALA A 232 -3.33 -0.64 23.50
CA ALA A 232 -2.36 -1.67 23.85
C ALA A 232 -1.38 -1.99 22.70
N LEU A 233 -1.84 -1.96 21.44
CA LEU A 233 -0.97 -2.13 20.26
C LEU A 233 0.14 -1.07 20.20
N LEU A 234 -0.14 0.16 20.65
CA LEU A 234 0.77 1.31 20.62
C LEU A 234 1.50 1.55 21.94
N GLY A 235 1.26 0.69 22.94
CA GLY A 235 1.89 0.73 24.24
C GLY A 235 3.41 0.55 24.15
N GLU A 236 4.10 0.99 25.20
CA GLU A 236 5.55 0.85 25.32
C GLU A 236 5.95 -0.63 25.27
N GLY A 237 6.91 -0.96 24.41
CA GLY A 237 7.33 -2.35 24.17
C GLY A 237 6.30 -3.19 23.39
N GLY A 238 5.21 -2.59 22.91
CA GLY A 238 4.20 -3.28 22.10
C GLY A 238 4.72 -3.67 20.72
N VAL A 239 3.99 -4.56 20.04
CA VAL A 239 4.37 -5.11 18.71
C VAL A 239 4.69 -4.01 17.69
N ILE A 240 3.94 -2.90 17.69
CA ILE A 240 4.10 -1.84 16.69
C ILE A 240 5.44 -1.11 16.89
N GLU A 241 5.85 -0.89 18.13
CA GLU A 241 7.14 -0.31 18.47
C GLU A 241 8.28 -1.26 18.13
N GLN A 242 8.12 -2.57 18.43
CA GLN A 242 9.10 -3.59 18.07
C GLN A 242 9.31 -3.68 16.55
N ILE A 243 8.24 -3.71 15.76
CA ILE A 243 8.32 -3.69 14.28
C ILE A 243 9.00 -2.40 13.81
N SER A 244 8.62 -1.23 14.35
CA SER A 244 9.22 0.05 13.96
C SER A 244 10.72 0.10 14.28
N ALA A 245 11.14 -0.42 15.44
CA ALA A 245 12.53 -0.47 15.85
C ALA A 245 13.34 -1.43 14.98
N ARG A 246 12.79 -2.60 14.67
CA ARG A 246 13.40 -3.57 13.74
C ARG A 246 13.57 -2.99 12.35
N PHE A 247 12.53 -2.33 11.82
CA PHE A 247 12.60 -1.66 10.52
C PHE A 247 13.68 -0.56 10.51
N ALA A 248 13.76 0.25 11.56
CA ALA A 248 14.80 1.27 11.68
C ALA A 248 16.22 0.69 11.70
N ALA A 249 16.42 -0.44 12.38
CA ALA A 249 17.72 -1.10 12.50
C ALA A 249 18.17 -1.76 11.20
N ASP A 250 17.27 -2.46 10.51
CA ASP A 250 17.62 -3.33 9.38
C ASP A 250 17.50 -2.62 8.02
N ILE A 251 16.63 -1.61 7.91
CA ILE A 251 16.31 -0.89 6.65
C ILE A 251 16.62 0.61 6.74
N GLY A 252 16.34 1.22 7.89
CA GLY A 252 16.44 2.67 8.10
C GLY A 252 15.11 3.41 7.90
N LEU A 253 15.02 4.62 8.47
CA LEU A 253 13.82 5.47 8.43
C LEU A 253 14.02 6.61 7.43
N TRP A 254 12.95 7.31 7.04
CA TRP A 254 13.09 8.45 6.14
C TRP A 254 14.02 9.52 6.71
N GLY A 255 15.02 9.91 5.91
CA GLY A 255 16.01 10.92 6.30
C GLY A 255 17.07 10.43 7.29
N SER A 256 17.19 9.11 7.50
CA SER A 256 18.33 8.49 8.22
C SER A 256 19.58 8.40 7.37
#